data_AF-A0A7X3I8P7-F1
#
_entry.id   AF-A0A7X3I8P7-F1
#
_cell.length_a   1.000
_cell.length_b   1.000
_cell.length_c   1.000
_cell.angle_alpha   90.00
_cell.angle_beta   90.00
_cell.angle_gamma   90.00
#
_symmetry.space_group_name_H-M   'P 1'
#
loop_
_entity.id
_entity.type
_entity.pdbx_description
1 polymer ?
#
loop_
_entity_poly.entity_id
_entity_poly.type
_entity_poly.pdbx_seq_one_letter_code
_entity_poly.pdbx_strand_id
1 'polypeptide(L)' 'MPQTHQAQPASRFVPVAKSLPEQIAEAVECRSTPLSHLLRLMAALQAEGGNEALRLRLRARIGAPLDA' A
#
# COMPACT_ATOMS: atom_id res chain seq x y z
N MET A 1 26.05 26.24 -20.58
CA MET A 1 25.21 25.73 -19.48
C MET A 1 23.96 25.10 -20.08
N PRO A 2 23.70 23.81 -19.87
CA PRO A 2 22.31 23.36 -19.72
C PRO A 2 22.16 22.52 -18.44
N GLN A 3 21.26 22.97 -17.57
CA GLN A 3 20.86 22.26 -16.35
C GLN A 3 19.75 21.28 -16.74
N THR A 4 20.08 20.00 -16.88
CA THR A 4 19.07 18.95 -17.03
C THR A 4 18.38 18.75 -15.69
N HIS A 5 17.08 19.05 -15.68
CA HIS A 5 16.18 18.82 -14.55
C HIS A 5 16.07 17.31 -14.34
N GLN A 6 16.98 16.75 -13.53
CA GLN A 6 16.93 15.37 -13.07
C GLN A 6 15.60 15.19 -12.34
N ALA A 7 14.62 14.59 -13.03
CA ALA A 7 13.41 14.09 -12.42
C ALA A 7 13.85 13.10 -11.33
N GLN A 8 13.72 13.55 -10.08
CA GLN A 8 14.05 12.76 -8.91
C GLN A 8 13.32 11.41 -9.06
N PRO A 9 14.03 10.26 -8.99
CA PRO A 9 13.33 8.99 -8.99
C PRO A 9 12.44 9.02 -7.75
N ALA A 10 11.13 9.09 -7.97
CA ALA A 10 10.13 9.03 -6.91
C ALA A 10 10.56 7.91 -5.97
N SER A 11 11.01 8.30 -4.77
CA SER A 11 11.73 7.46 -3.83
C SER A 11 11.01 6.13 -3.77
N ARG A 12 11.61 5.13 -4.44
CA ARG A 12 11.00 3.84 -4.68
C ARG A 12 10.94 3.25 -3.29
N PHE A 13 9.79 3.41 -2.63
CA PHE A 13 9.50 2.85 -1.33
C PHE A 13 9.73 1.36 -1.50
N VAL A 14 10.94 0.90 -1.21
CA VAL A 14 11.30 -0.51 -1.19
C VAL A 14 10.90 -0.89 0.22
N PRO A 15 9.73 -1.54 0.43
CA PRO A 15 9.46 -2.08 1.73
C PRO A 15 10.58 -3.09 1.96
N VAL A 16 11.40 -2.83 2.96
CA VAL A 16 12.21 -3.83 3.68
C VAL A 16 11.44 -5.16 3.70
N ALA A 17 12.15 -6.29 3.52
CA ALA A 17 11.67 -7.67 3.30
C ALA A 17 10.67 -8.23 4.33
N LYS A 18 9.58 -7.50 4.60
CA LYS A 18 8.43 -7.87 5.40
C LYS A 18 7.46 -8.59 4.48
N SER A 19 6.85 -9.66 4.97
CA SER A 19 5.82 -10.34 4.21
C SER A 19 4.67 -9.36 3.89
N LEU A 20 4.05 -9.51 2.73
CA LEU A 20 2.86 -8.74 2.34
C LEU A 20 1.82 -8.59 3.48
N PRO A 21 1.46 -9.65 4.24
CA PRO A 21 0.56 -9.52 5.38
C PRO A 21 1.05 -8.57 6.49
N GLU A 22 2.34 -8.56 6.81
CA GLU A 22 2.90 -7.67 7.81
C GLU A 22 2.89 -6.20 7.35
N GLN A 23 3.20 -5.96 6.08
CA GLN A 23 3.13 -4.62 5.49
C GLN A 23 1.70 -4.07 5.52
N ILE A 24 0.70 -4.93 5.28
CA ILE A 24 -0.70 -4.57 5.36
C ILE A 24 -1.12 -4.27 6.80
N ALA A 25 -0.72 -5.10 7.76
CA ALA A 25 -1.02 -4.85 9.18
C ALA A 25 -0.47 -3.49 9.63
N GLU A 26 0.80 -3.23 9.36
CA GLU A 26 1.46 -1.97 9.70
C GLU A 26 0.80 -0.77 9.00
N ALA A 27 0.45 -0.91 7.71
CA ALA A 27 -0.22 0.14 6.95
C ALA A 27 -1.64 0.45 7.47
N VAL A 28 -2.36 -0.56 7.96
CA VAL A 28 -3.69 -0.40 8.57
C VAL A 28 -3.60 0.29 9.93
N GLU A 29 -2.63 -0.12 10.76
CA GLU A 29 -2.39 0.47 12.09
C GLU A 29 -1.83 1.90 11.99
N CYS A 30 -0.96 2.16 11.03
CA CYS A 30 -0.36 3.47 10.83
C CYS A 30 -1.36 4.44 10.18
N ARG A 31 -1.82 5.43 10.96
CA ARG A 31 -2.75 6.45 10.47
C ARG A 31 -2.12 7.41 9.44
N SER A 32 -0.79 7.52 9.43
CA SER A 32 -0.04 8.35 8.49
C SER A 32 0.20 7.67 7.13
N THR A 33 -0.24 6.42 6.95
CA THR A 33 -0.06 5.73 5.67
C THR A 33 -0.82 6.45 4.56
N PRO A 34 -0.15 6.84 3.47
CA PRO A 34 -0.81 7.53 2.37
C PRO A 34 -1.72 6.58 1.59
N LEU A 35 -2.85 7.11 1.09
CA LEU A 35 -3.85 6.34 0.35
C LEU A 35 -3.24 5.58 -0.86
N SER A 36 -2.32 6.21 -1.58
CA SER A 36 -1.63 5.59 -2.73
C SER A 36 -0.81 4.35 -2.34
N HIS A 37 -0.32 4.28 -1.10
CA HIS A 37 0.36 3.10 -0.57
C HIS A 37 -0.67 2.01 -0.23
N LEU A 38 -1.78 2.36 0.43
CA LEU A 38 -2.86 1.42 0.75
C LEU A 38 -3.44 0.77 -0.53
N LEU A 39 -3.63 1.54 -1.60
CA LEU A 39 -4.11 1.02 -2.89
C LEU A 39 -3.12 0.04 -3.53
N ARG A 40 -1.81 0.32 -3.45
CA ARG A 40 -0.78 -0.61 -3.95
C ARG A 40 -0.78 -1.93 -3.19
N LEU A 41 -0.93 -1.88 -1.86
CA LEU A 41 -1.05 -3.07 -1.04
C LEU A 41 -2.32 -3.87 -1.36
N MET A 42 -3.44 -3.20 -1.65
CA MET A 42 -4.68 -3.86 -2.05
C MET A 42 -4.51 -4.61 -3.38
N ALA A 43 -3.86 -4.00 -4.36
CA ALA A 43 -3.59 -4.63 -5.64
C ALA A 43 -2.68 -5.85 -5.51
N ALA A 44 -1.62 -5.72 -4.70
CA ALA A 44 -0.70 -6.83 -4.43
C ALA A 44 -1.39 -7.99 -3.69
N LEU A 45 -2.25 -7.69 -2.70
CA LEU A 45 -3.06 -8.68 -2.00
C LEU A 45 -4.09 -9.38 -2.91
N GLN A 46 -4.69 -8.65 -3.85
CA GLN A 46 -5.58 -9.26 -4.84
C GLN A 46 -4.84 -10.23 -5.77
N ALA A 47 -3.62 -9.89 -6.18
CA ALA A 47 -2.79 -10.75 -7.03
C ALA A 47 -2.31 -12.01 -6.31
N GLU A 48 -1.99 -11.94 -5.02
CA GLU A 48 -1.57 -13.09 -4.20
C GLU A 48 -2.74 -14.07 -3.95
N GLY A 49 -3.99 -13.62 -4.05
CA GLY A 49 -5.18 -14.44 -3.86
C GLY A 49 -5.42 -14.90 -2.41
N GLY A 50 -4.55 -14.53 -1.48
CA GLY A 50 -4.55 -15.00 -0.10
C GLY A 50 -4.92 -13.89 0.88
N ASN A 51 -5.90 -14.18 1.73
CA ASN A 51 -6.29 -13.41 2.93
C ASN A 51 -7.35 -12.31 2.75
N GLU A 52 -8.60 -12.76 2.61
CA GLU A 52 -9.79 -11.92 2.59
C GLU A 52 -9.94 -11.05 3.86
N ALA A 53 -9.54 -11.56 5.02
CA ALA A 53 -9.58 -10.78 6.27
C ALA A 53 -8.69 -9.53 6.21
N LEU A 54 -7.49 -9.64 5.62
CA LEU A 54 -6.61 -8.48 5.39
C LEU A 54 -7.21 -7.52 4.36
N ARG A 55 -7.86 -8.05 3.32
CA ARG A 55 -8.53 -7.23 2.30
C ARG A 55 -9.64 -6.38 2.91
N LEU A 56 -10.46 -6.97 3.78
CA LEU A 56 -11.53 -6.28 4.50
C LEU A 56 -10.99 -5.19 5.41
N ARG A 57 -9.93 -5.48 6.19
CA ARG A 57 -9.27 -4.48 7.06
C ARG A 57 -8.69 -3.32 6.27
N LEU A 58 -8.01 -3.60 5.16
CA LEU A 58 -7.42 -2.59 4.30
C LEU A 58 -8.51 -1.73 3.62
N ARG A 59 -9.61 -2.33 3.16
CA ARG A 59 -10.78 -1.61 2.63
C ARG A 59 -11.42 -0.70 3.68
N ALA A 60 -11.66 -1.22 4.89
CA ALA A 60 -12.20 -0.43 6.01
C ALA A 60 -11.30 0.77 6.33
N ARG A 61 -9.97 0.61 6.26
CA ARG A 61 -9.02 1.71 6.49
C ARG A 61 -9.05 2.77 5.41
N ILE A 62 -9.22 2.37 4.15
CA ILE A 62 -9.33 3.25 2.99
C ILE A 62 -10.67 4.00 3.00
N GLY A 63 -11.70 3.47 3.66
CA GLY A 63 -13.07 3.99 3.60
C GLY A 63 -13.80 3.54 2.34
N ALA A 64 -13.29 2.51 1.65
CA ALA A 64 -14.08 1.85 0.62
C ALA A 64 -15.27 1.18 1.31
N PRO A 65 -16.51 1.34 0.81
CA PRO A 65 -17.66 0.67 1.39
C PRO A 65 -17.35 -0.83 1.47
N LEU A 66 -17.56 -1.38 2.67
CA LEU A 66 -17.67 -2.82 2.89
C LEU A 66 -18.98 -3.21 2.22
N ASP A 67 -18.94 -3.41 0.90
CA ASP A 67 -20.09 -3.80 0.09
C ASP A 67 -20.75 -5.02 0.75
N ALA A 68 -22.03 -4.86 1.06
CA ALA A 68 -22.91 -5.87 1.63
C ALA A 68 -23.68 -6.57 0.51
#